data_AF-A0A935PYW4-F1
#
_entry.id   AF-A0A935PYW4-F1
#
_cell.length_a   1.000
_cell.length_b   1.000
_cell.length_c   1.000
_cell.angle_alpha   90.00
_cell.angle_beta   90.00
_cell.angle_gamma   90.00
#
_symmetry.space_group_name_H-M   'P 1'
#
loop_
_entity.id
_entity.type
_entity.pdbx_description
1 polymer ?
#
loop_
_entity_poly.entity_id
_entity_poly.type
_entity_poly.pdbx_seq_one_letter_code
_entity_poly.pdbx_strand_id
1 'polypeptide(L)'
;MSPEQVQGRDVDARSDLYSLAVVLFELVTGRVPFAEGTDFEIMKAQIEAPPPPLRQLVGDVPPVLENILSRALAKDPAQRYPDANAFRRAGCRGFSPTLRRWVTWLPLSQRHE
;
A
#
# COMPACT_ATOMS: atom_id res chain seq x y z
N MET A 1 -1.79 -5.04 -9.77
CA MET A 1 -0.67 -5.74 -10.42
C MET A 1 0.63 -5.06 -10.02
N SER A 2 1.69 -5.83 -9.79
CA SER A 2 3.02 -5.27 -9.57
C SER A 2 3.60 -4.69 -10.89
N PRO A 3 4.55 -3.75 -10.82
CA PRO A 3 5.21 -3.17 -12.00
C PRO A 3 5.78 -4.25 -12.95
N GLU A 4 6.44 -5.26 -12.38
CA GLU A 4 7.06 -6.35 -13.12
C GLU A 4 6.02 -7.25 -13.83
N GLN A 5 4.84 -7.46 -13.24
CA GLN A 5 3.73 -8.17 -13.89
C GLN A 5 3.19 -7.39 -15.09
N VAL A 6 3.00 -6.07 -14.95
CA VAL A 6 2.54 -5.22 -16.07
C VAL A 6 3.57 -5.21 -17.21
N GLN A 7 4.86 -5.25 -16.86
CA GLN A 7 5.96 -5.26 -17.83
C GLN A 7 6.28 -6.64 -18.42
N GLY A 8 5.65 -7.72 -17.94
CA GLY A 8 5.97 -9.09 -18.35
C GLY A 8 7.39 -9.54 -17.99
N ARG A 9 7.95 -9.01 -16.89
CA ARG A 9 9.27 -9.42 -16.35
C ARG A 9 9.12 -10.61 -15.39
N ASP A 10 10.26 -11.18 -14.99
CA ASP A 10 10.28 -12.23 -13.99
C ASP A 10 9.59 -11.79 -12.69
N VAL A 11 8.70 -12.64 -12.20
CA VAL A 11 7.89 -12.41 -11.00
C VAL A 11 8.40 -13.29 -9.87
N ASP A 12 8.61 -12.69 -8.70
CA ASP A 12 8.92 -13.40 -7.46
C ASP A 12 7.98 -12.96 -6.32
N ALA A 13 8.21 -13.49 -5.12
CA ALA A 13 7.39 -13.23 -3.93
C ALA A 13 7.24 -11.73 -3.58
N ARG A 14 8.12 -10.85 -4.08
CA ARG A 14 8.04 -9.39 -3.85
C ARG A 14 6.92 -8.74 -4.66
N SER A 15 6.39 -9.40 -5.70
CA SER A 15 5.15 -8.98 -6.37
C SER A 15 3.94 -9.10 -5.45
N ASP A 16 3.88 -10.15 -4.63
CA ASP A 16 2.81 -10.31 -3.64
C ASP A 16 2.92 -9.26 -2.53
N LEU A 17 4.14 -8.93 -2.10
CA LEU A 17 4.35 -7.84 -1.13
C LEU A 17 3.89 -6.48 -1.66
N TYR A 18 4.13 -6.21 -2.95
CA TYR A 18 3.64 -5.00 -3.60
C TYR A 18 2.11 -4.96 -3.61
N SER A 19 1.46 -6.04 -4.03
CA SER A 19 0.01 -6.13 -4.10
C SER A 19 -0.64 -6.05 -2.71
N LEU A 20 -0.03 -6.67 -1.69
CA LEU A 20 -0.44 -6.55 -0.30
C LEU A 20 -0.31 -5.10 0.21
N ALA A 21 0.73 -4.38 -0.19
CA ALA A 21 0.89 -2.98 0.17
C ALA A 21 -0.14 -2.07 -0.51
N VAL A 22 -0.56 -2.38 -1.75
CA VAL A 22 -1.67 -1.69 -2.43
C VAL A 22 -2.97 -1.88 -1.65
N VAL A 23 -3.29 -3.11 -1.25
CA VAL A 23 -4.47 -3.40 -0.42
C VAL A 23 -4.39 -2.70 0.93
N LEU A 24 -3.24 -2.74 1.61
CA LEU A 24 -3.07 -2.05 2.88
C LEU A 24 -3.21 -0.52 2.74
N PHE A 25 -2.70 0.07 1.66
CA PHE A 25 -2.90 1.48 1.35
C PHE A 25 -4.39 1.81 1.22
N GLU A 26 -5.14 0.99 0.48
CA GLU A 26 -6.58 1.15 0.32
C GLU A 26 -7.33 1.02 1.65
N LEU A 27 -6.97 0.04 2.48
CA LEU A 27 -7.58 -0.14 3.80
C LEU A 27 -7.34 1.07 4.73
N VAL A 28 -6.20 1.76 4.59
CA VAL A 28 -5.85 2.92 5.42
C VAL A 28 -6.50 4.20 4.90
N THR A 29 -6.59 4.37 3.57
CA THR A 29 -6.98 5.63 2.94
C THR A 29 -8.39 5.63 2.35
N GLY A 30 -9.01 4.44 2.21
CA GLY A 30 -10.24 4.23 1.45
C GLY A 30 -10.06 4.42 -0.06
N ARG A 31 -8.83 4.50 -0.57
CA ARG A 31 -8.52 4.78 -1.98
C ARG A 31 -7.42 3.87 -2.49
N VAL A 32 -7.55 3.39 -3.71
CA VAL A 32 -6.47 2.67 -4.40
C VAL A 32 -5.42 3.70 -4.88
N PRO A 33 -4.11 3.46 -4.70
CA PRO A 33 -3.06 4.45 -4.95
C PRO A 33 -2.91 4.87 -6.43
N PHE A 34 -3.33 4.02 -7.38
CA PHE A 34 -3.17 4.24 -8.82
C PHE A 34 -4.47 3.87 -9.56
N ALA A 35 -5.55 4.62 -9.32
CA ALA A 35 -6.88 4.29 -9.83
C ALA A 35 -7.52 5.35 -10.74
N GLU A 36 -6.79 6.42 -11.07
CA GLU A 36 -7.30 7.47 -11.94
C GLU A 36 -6.92 7.22 -13.40
N GLY A 37 -7.89 7.43 -14.30
CA GLY A 37 -7.71 7.33 -15.75
C GLY A 37 -8.17 6.01 -16.35
N THR A 38 -7.77 5.82 -17.60
CA THR A 38 -7.97 4.61 -18.40
C THR A 38 -7.12 3.43 -17.89
N ASP A 39 -7.46 2.21 -18.29
CA ASP A 39 -6.68 1.01 -17.94
C ASP A 39 -5.18 1.15 -18.29
N PHE A 40 -4.89 1.79 -19.43
CA PHE A 40 -3.51 2.06 -19.84
C PHE A 40 -2.81 3.05 -18.90
N GLU A 41 -3.49 4.11 -18.46
CA GLU A 41 -2.94 5.09 -17.52
C GLU A 41 -2.70 4.47 -16.14
N ILE A 42 -3.61 3.59 -15.70
CA ILE A 42 -3.45 2.82 -14.46
C ILE A 42 -2.23 1.89 -14.56
N MET A 43 -2.08 1.14 -15.66
CA MET A 43 -0.92 0.28 -15.89
C MET A 43 0.39 1.08 -15.92
N LYS A 44 0.39 2.24 -16.59
CA LYS A 44 1.54 3.13 -16.61
C LYS A 44 1.86 3.69 -15.22
N ALA A 45 0.86 4.09 -14.44
CA ALA A 45 1.04 4.56 -13.08
C ALA A 45 1.60 3.47 -12.15
N GLN A 46 1.19 2.20 -12.35
CA GLN A 46 1.80 1.09 -11.64
C GLN A 46 3.30 0.98 -11.93
N ILE A 47 3.76 1.30 -13.14
CA ILE A 47 5.18 1.24 -13.51
C ILE A 47 5.97 2.47 -13.03
N GLU A 48 5.42 3.68 -13.22
CA GLU A 48 6.20 4.92 -13.17
C GLU A 48 5.85 5.81 -11.97
N ALA A 49 4.58 5.87 -11.58
CA ALA A 49 4.11 6.89 -10.64
C ALA A 49 4.48 6.54 -9.19
N PRO A 50 5.08 7.46 -8.42
CA PRO A 50 5.28 7.24 -7.00
C PRO A 50 3.92 7.10 -6.29
N PRO A 51 3.81 6.27 -5.23
CA PRO A 51 2.58 6.21 -4.45
C PRO A 51 2.27 7.58 -3.83
N PRO A 52 0.99 8.00 -3.77
CA PRO A 52 0.60 9.24 -3.11
C PRO A 52 1.06 9.24 -1.63
N PRO A 53 1.55 10.37 -1.09
CA PRO A 53 1.93 10.45 0.31
C PRO A 53 0.73 10.20 1.22
N LEU A 54 0.84 9.22 2.13
CA LEU A 54 -0.29 8.82 2.97
C LEU A 54 -0.80 9.99 3.82
N ARG A 55 0.11 10.84 4.32
CA ARG A 55 -0.24 11.98 5.17
C ARG A 55 -1.06 13.06 4.46
N GLN A 56 -1.04 13.10 3.12
CA GLN A 56 -1.90 13.99 2.36
C GLN A 56 -3.35 13.48 2.29
N LEU A 57 -3.55 12.17 2.35
CA LEU A 57 -4.88 11.55 2.34
C LEU A 57 -5.44 11.39 3.75
N VAL A 58 -4.55 11.14 4.71
CA VAL A 58 -4.88 10.73 6.08
C VAL A 58 -3.96 11.48 7.04
N GLY A 59 -4.41 12.62 7.55
CA GLY A 59 -3.56 13.60 8.22
C GLY A 59 -2.86 13.11 9.50
N ASP A 60 -3.48 12.21 10.26
CA ASP A 60 -2.95 11.70 11.53
C ASP A 60 -2.23 10.34 11.40
N VAL A 61 -1.95 9.86 10.17
CA VAL A 61 -1.26 8.58 9.96
C VAL A 61 0.13 8.58 10.60
N PRO A 62 0.54 7.50 11.31
CA PRO A 62 1.87 7.42 11.87
C PRO A 62 2.96 7.46 10.76
N PRO A 63 4.02 8.27 10.89
CA PRO A 63 5.10 8.35 9.89
C PRO A 63 5.74 6.99 9.58
N VAL A 64 5.77 6.09 10.56
CA VAL A 64 6.29 4.73 10.38
C VAL A 64 5.47 3.92 9.37
N LEU A 65 4.14 4.07 9.35
CA LEU A 65 3.28 3.36 8.40
C LEU A 65 3.47 3.88 6.98
N GLU A 66 3.61 5.20 6.82
CA GLU A 66 3.93 5.82 5.52
C GLU A 66 5.26 5.32 4.96
N ASN A 67 6.31 5.26 5.79
CA ASN A 67 7.62 4.74 5.38
C ASN A 67 7.56 3.26 4.96
N ILE A 68 6.79 2.44 5.70
CA ILE A 68 6.60 1.02 5.40
C ILE A 68 5.92 0.84 4.04
N LEU A 69 4.83 1.57 3.80
CA LEU A 69 4.07 1.50 2.55
C LEU A 69 4.85 2.07 1.37
N SER A 70 5.52 3.21 1.55
CA SER A 70 6.39 3.80 0.51
C SER A 70 7.47 2.81 0.06
N ARG A 71 8.13 2.11 1.00
CA ARG A 71 9.11 1.08 0.66
C ARG A 71 8.48 -0.14 -0.02
N ALA A 72 7.35 -0.63 0.48
CA ALA A 72 6.70 -1.81 -0.08
C ALA A 72 6.12 -1.55 -1.49
N LEU A 73 5.74 -0.30 -1.79
CA LEU A 73 5.26 0.19 -3.08
C LEU A 73 6.39 0.70 -4.00
N ALA A 74 7.66 0.47 -3.66
CA ALA A 74 8.78 0.83 -4.53
C ALA A 74 8.66 0.09 -5.88
N LYS A 75 8.96 0.79 -6.97
CA LYS A 75 8.80 0.23 -8.33
C LYS A 75 9.80 -0.87 -8.62
N ASP A 76 11.05 -0.67 -8.20
CA ASP A 76 12.08 -1.70 -8.24
C ASP A 76 11.89 -2.73 -7.11
N PRO A 77 11.69 -4.03 -7.43
CA PRO A 77 11.61 -5.09 -6.43
C PRO A 77 12.82 -5.16 -5.49
N ALA A 78 14.02 -4.75 -5.92
CA ALA A 78 15.22 -4.73 -5.07
C ALA A 78 15.15 -3.69 -3.93
N GLN A 79 14.33 -2.65 -4.08
CA GLN A 79 14.13 -1.62 -3.06
C GLN A 79 13.05 -2.00 -2.04
N ARG A 80 12.27 -3.05 -2.30
CA ARG A 80 11.19 -3.52 -1.42
C ARG A 80 11.74 -4.28 -0.21
N TYR A 81 10.84 -4.87 0.56
CA TYR A 81 11.22 -5.86 1.56
C TYR A 81 11.62 -7.17 0.87
N PRO A 82 12.68 -7.84 1.34
CA PRO A 82 13.16 -9.07 0.71
C PRO A 82 12.17 -10.23 0.85
N ASP A 83 11.36 -10.23 1.92
CA ASP A 83 10.40 -11.27 2.22
C ASP A 83 9.26 -10.75 3.11
N ALA A 84 8.20 -11.56 3.24
CA ALA A 84 7.03 -11.24 4.07
C ALA A 84 7.37 -11.09 5.57
N ASN A 85 8.40 -11.79 6.07
CA ASN A 85 8.81 -11.68 7.46
C ASN A 85 9.45 -10.32 7.75
N ALA A 86 10.26 -9.80 6.84
CA ALA A 86 10.86 -8.47 6.92
C ALA A 86 9.77 -7.39 6.89
N PHE A 87 8.78 -7.54 6.02
CA PHE A 87 7.64 -6.63 5.93
C PHE A 87 6.82 -6.64 7.23
N ARG A 88 6.44 -7.82 7.73
CA ARG A 88 5.71 -7.99 8.99
C ARG A 88 6.44 -7.37 10.18
N ARG A 89 7.76 -7.61 10.32
CA ARG A 89 8.58 -7.05 11.40
C ARG A 89 8.61 -5.52 11.37
N ALA A 90 8.59 -4.91 10.19
CA ALA A 90 8.51 -3.46 10.05
C ALA A 90 7.17 -2.94 10.58
N GLY A 91 6.05 -3.58 10.18
CA GLY A 91 4.70 -3.28 10.66
C GLY A 91 4.54 -3.38 12.18
N CYS A 92 4.96 -4.50 12.77
CA CYS A 92 4.83 -4.73 14.23
C CYS A 92 5.60 -3.72 15.08
N ARG A 93 6.75 -3.20 14.59
CA ARG A 93 7.54 -2.20 15.33
C ARG A 93 6.94 -0.79 15.27
N GLY A 94 6.17 -0.49 14.23
CA GLY A 94 5.49 0.79 14.08
C GLY A 94 4.14 0.87 14.79
N PHE A 95 3.54 -0.26 15.13
CA PHE A 95 2.23 -0.34 15.77
C PHE A 95 2.32 -0.28 17.31
N SER A 96 2.37 0.93 17.87
CA SER A 96 2.16 1.19 19.30
C SER A 96 0.66 1.11 19.65
N PRO A 97 0.24 0.79 20.91
CA PRO A 97 -1.17 0.60 21.30
C PRO A 97 -2.11 1.79 21.03
N THR A 98 -1.56 2.97 20.73
CA THR A 98 -2.28 4.20 20.37
C THR A 98 -3.05 4.11 19.04
N LEU A 99 -2.80 3.09 18.21
CA LEU A 99 -3.49 2.87 16.93
C LEU A 99 -4.95 2.38 17.06
N ARG A 100 -5.48 2.26 18.28
CA ARG A 100 -6.86 1.83 18.57
C ARG A 100 -7.94 2.69 17.91
N ARG A 101 -7.64 3.95 17.54
CA ARG A 101 -8.58 4.87 16.85
C ARG A 101 -8.65 4.64 15.34
N TRP A 102 -7.70 3.92 14.74
CA TRP A 102 -7.55 3.78 13.29
C TRP A 102 -8.23 2.55 12.69
N VAL A 103 -8.42 1.51 13.48
CA VAL A 103 -9.03 0.23 13.05
C VAL A 103 -10.55 0.18 13.31
N THR A 104 -11.14 1.23 13.89
CA THR A 104 -12.56 1.25 14.34
C THR A 104 -13.52 2.11 13.50
N TRP A 105 -13.13 2.59 12.32
CA TRP A 105 -13.99 3.46 11.49
C TRP A 105 -14.75 2.71 10.38
N LEU A 106 -15.61 1.76 10.77
CA LEU A 106 -16.81 1.50 9.99
C LEU A 106 -18.01 2.03 10.77
N PRO A 107 -18.66 3.13 10.34
CA PRO A 107 -19.97 3.47 10.87
C PRO A 107 -20.92 2.30 10.59
N LEU A 108 -21.54 1.76 11.63
CA LEU A 108 -22.59 0.74 11.54
C LEU A 108 -23.85 1.22 10.77
N SER A 109 -23.87 2.48 10.32
CA SER A 109 -25.02 3.14 9.69
C SER A 109 -25.12 3.00 8.17
N GLN A 110 -24.23 2.24 7.51
CA GLN A 110 -24.28 2.00 6.05
C GLN A 110 -24.48 0.51 5.70
N ARG A 111 -25.26 -0.22 6.50
CA ARG A 111 -25.88 -1.47 6.06
C ARG A 111 -27.31 -1.15 5.63
N HIS A 112 -27.51 -0.92 4.34
CA HIS A 112 -28.84 -1.00 3.75
C HIS A 112 -29.32 -2.46 3.80
N GLU A 113 -30.61 -2.59 4.06
CA GLU A 113 -31.39 -3.80 4.39
C GLU A 113 -31.33 -4.93 3.34
#